data_AF-A0A383UTW8-F1
#
_entry.id   AF-A0A383UTW8-F1
#
_cell.length_a   1.000
_cell.length_b   1.000
_cell.length_c   1.000
_cell.angle_alpha   90.00
_cell.angle_beta   90.00
_cell.angle_gamma   90.00
#
_symmetry.space_group_name_H-M   'P 1'
#
loop_
_entity.id
_entity.type
_entity.pdbx_description
1 polymer ?
#
loop_
_entity_poly.entity_id
_entity_poly.type
_entity_poly.pdbx_seq_one_letter_code
_entity_poly.pdbx_strand_id
1 'polypeptide(L)'
;MVGLTAAECQNPSKELPKAIKQIFWRILIFYITSLILIGLLVPYSDSHLLRSGNADSMASPFVIAIERAGVSVFPSIMNAVIFVALISVGNSSVYGSSRTLSGLAHEGQAPKILGYIDRNGRPIFSILVASVFGLLCYIVNLKCQATVLEWMLSLSGLSSVLTWGSICLAHIRFRLAWTSQGNSLEDLHTNRLTESGALV
;
A
#
# COMPACT_ATOMS: atom_id res chain seq x y z
N MET A 1 2.19 4.15 -5.85
CA MET A 1 2.02 5.44 -5.14
C MET A 1 3.32 6.17 -4.90
N VAL A 2 4.33 5.56 -4.25
CA VAL A 2 5.63 6.24 -4.03
C VAL A 2 6.22 6.84 -5.30
N GLY A 3 6.17 6.14 -6.44
CA GLY A 3 6.65 6.67 -7.73
C GLY A 3 5.80 7.84 -8.30
N LEU A 4 4.48 7.83 -8.09
CA LEU A 4 3.62 8.94 -8.50
C LEU A 4 3.87 10.17 -7.63
N THR A 5 3.95 9.96 -6.31
CA THR A 5 4.28 11.02 -5.36
C THR A 5 5.70 11.56 -5.59
N ALA A 6 6.64 10.71 -6.02
CA ALA A 6 7.98 11.16 -6.43
C ALA A 6 7.91 12.12 -7.63
N ALA A 7 7.05 11.85 -8.60
CA ALA A 7 6.85 12.70 -9.77
C ALA A 7 6.12 14.02 -9.44
N GLU A 8 5.26 14.02 -8.42
CA GLU A 8 4.55 15.21 -7.95
C GLU A 8 5.33 16.02 -6.89
N CYS A 9 6.46 15.50 -6.40
CA CYS A 9 7.25 16.14 -5.35
C CYS A 9 8.20 17.19 -5.95
N GLN A 10 8.30 18.37 -5.33
CA GLN A 10 9.17 19.44 -5.79
C GLN A 10 10.66 19.07 -5.75
N ASN A 11 11.09 18.29 -4.75
CA ASN A 11 12.50 17.93 -4.60
C ASN A 11 12.69 16.46 -4.17
N PRO A 12 12.40 15.50 -5.06
CA PRO A 12 12.27 14.09 -4.70
C PRO A 12 13.57 13.49 -4.19
N SER A 13 14.74 13.96 -4.66
CA SER A 13 16.05 13.42 -4.27
C SER A 13 16.39 13.63 -2.80
N LYS A 14 15.83 14.65 -2.15
CA LYS A 14 16.04 14.93 -0.71
C LYS A 14 14.87 14.45 0.14
N GLU A 15 13.65 14.68 -0.33
CA GLU A 15 12.45 14.40 0.46
C GLU A 15 12.11 12.91 0.54
N LEU A 16 12.31 12.13 -0.53
CA LEU A 16 12.01 10.70 -0.51
C LEU A 16 12.89 9.93 0.49
N PRO A 17 14.24 10.06 0.47
CA PRO A 17 15.07 9.33 1.42
C PRO A 17 14.78 9.69 2.87
N LYS A 18 14.48 10.96 3.14
CA LYS A 18 14.11 11.45 4.48
C LYS A 18 12.78 10.84 4.94
N ALA A 19 11.75 10.91 4.10
CA ALA A 19 10.44 10.35 4.40
C ALA A 19 10.50 8.83 4.62
N ILE A 20 11.23 8.09 3.77
CA ILE A 20 11.40 6.63 3.91
C ILE A 20 12.03 6.27 5.25
N LYS A 21 13.13 6.94 5.65
CA LYS A 21 13.79 6.71 6.94
C LYS A 21 12.87 7.01 8.12
N GLN A 22 12.11 8.10 8.05
CA GLN A 22 11.16 8.46 9.09
C GLN A 22 10.05 7.42 9.23
N ILE A 23 9.48 6.96 8.12
CA ILE A 23 8.44 5.93 8.11
C ILE A 23 9.00 4.61 8.67
N PHE A 24 10.21 4.21 8.28
CA PHE A 24 10.85 3.00 8.78
C PHE A 24 10.97 3.00 10.31
N TRP A 25 11.57 4.04 10.88
CA TRP A 25 11.72 4.16 12.34
C TRP A 25 10.38 4.24 13.06
N ARG A 26 9.42 4.95 12.46
CA ARG A 26 8.08 5.10 13.02
C ARG A 26 7.36 3.76 13.09
N ILE A 27 7.37 2.97 12.02
CA ILE A 27 6.75 1.64 11.99
C ILE A 27 7.48 0.70 12.96
N LEU A 28 8.81 0.68 12.93
CA LEU A 28 9.62 -0.20 13.77
C LEU A 28 9.32 0.01 15.26
N ILE A 29 9.38 1.26 15.73
CA ILE A 29 9.13 1.58 17.14
C ILE A 29 7.70 1.22 17.51
N PHE A 30 6.70 1.66 16.73
CA PHE A 30 5.30 1.38 17.08
C PHE A 30 4.99 -0.12 17.07
N TYR A 31 5.46 -0.89 16.08
CA TYR A 31 5.19 -2.33 16.01
C TYR A 31 5.92 -3.10 17.10
N ILE A 32 7.21 -2.84 17.33
CA ILE A 32 7.98 -3.56 18.35
C ILE A 32 7.44 -3.24 19.75
N THR A 33 7.19 -1.97 20.07
CA THR A 33 6.59 -1.59 21.36
C THR A 33 5.21 -2.21 21.53
N SER A 34 4.38 -2.19 20.48
CA SER A 34 3.06 -2.84 20.46
C SER A 34 3.13 -4.34 20.76
N LEU A 35 4.03 -5.05 20.08
CA LEU A 35 4.20 -6.50 20.25
C LEU A 35 4.72 -6.86 21.64
N ILE A 36 5.64 -6.06 22.21
CA ILE A 36 6.14 -6.26 23.57
C ILE A 36 5.01 -6.07 24.58
N LEU A 37 4.20 -5.02 24.44
CA LEU A 37 3.06 -4.77 25.33
C LEU A 37 2.02 -5.89 25.26
N ILE A 38 1.67 -6.36 24.07
CA ILE A 38 0.75 -7.50 23.91
C ILE A 38 1.36 -8.78 24.49
N GLY A 39 2.64 -9.05 24.19
CA GLY A 39 3.33 -10.26 24.65
C GLY A 39 3.50 -10.35 26.16
N LEU A 40 3.59 -9.21 26.86
CA LEU A 40 3.60 -9.15 28.32
C LEU A 40 2.20 -9.28 28.94
N LEU A 41 1.16 -8.86 28.21
CA LEU A 41 -0.21 -8.77 28.72
C LEU A 41 -1.07 -10.01 28.42
N VAL A 42 -0.73 -10.78 27.37
CA VAL A 42 -1.51 -11.94 26.93
C VAL A 42 -0.65 -13.21 27.00
N PRO A 43 -1.02 -14.21 27.84
CA PRO A 43 -0.32 -15.49 27.86
C PRO A 43 -0.50 -16.23 26.53
N TYR A 44 0.58 -16.83 26.01
CA TYR A 44 0.60 -17.56 24.73
C TYR A 44 -0.36 -18.76 24.68
N SER A 45 -0.84 -19.22 25.85
CA SER A 45 -1.72 -20.38 26.03
C SER A 45 -3.21 -20.07 25.86
N ASP A 46 -3.57 -18.83 25.52
CA ASP A 46 -4.97 -18.39 25.52
C ASP A 46 -5.74 -18.83 24.26
N SER A 47 -6.81 -19.59 24.48
CA SER A 47 -7.68 -20.13 23.42
C SER A 47 -8.35 -19.07 22.53
N HIS A 48 -8.41 -17.82 22.99
CA HIS A 48 -8.93 -16.68 22.23
C HIS A 48 -7.97 -16.20 21.11
N LEU A 49 -6.66 -16.45 21.23
CA LEU A 49 -5.68 -16.16 20.17
C LEU A 49 -5.75 -17.20 19.04
N LEU A 50 -6.09 -18.45 19.39
CA LEU A 50 -6.16 -19.60 18.47
C LEU A 50 -7.43 -19.61 17.59
N ARG A 51 -8.46 -18.83 17.94
CA ARG A 51 -9.72 -18.71 17.15
C ARG A 51 -9.69 -17.62 16.08
N SER A 52 -8.53 -16.99 15.85
CA SER A 52 -8.32 -15.95 14.82
C SER A 52 -8.51 -16.41 13.37
N GLY A 53 -8.78 -17.71 13.13
CA GLY A 53 -9.14 -18.25 11.81
C GLY A 53 -10.63 -18.11 11.44
N ASN A 54 -11.50 -17.75 12.37
CA ASN A 54 -12.91 -17.49 12.04
C ASN A 54 -13.08 -16.04 11.62
N ALA A 55 -13.87 -15.82 10.58
CA ALA A 55 -14.06 -14.56 9.88
C ALA A 55 -14.64 -13.38 10.71
N ASP A 56 -14.79 -13.56 12.03
CA ASP A 56 -14.86 -12.49 13.01
C ASP A 56 -13.45 -11.92 13.27
N SER A 57 -12.88 -11.29 12.24
CA SER A 57 -11.61 -10.54 12.34
C SER A 57 -11.71 -9.27 13.20
N MET A 58 -12.69 -9.18 14.11
CA MET A 58 -12.95 -8.03 14.97
C MET A 58 -12.27 -8.11 16.35
N ALA A 59 -11.64 -9.23 16.70
CA ALA A 59 -10.90 -9.38 17.95
C ALA A 59 -9.39 -9.20 17.72
N SER A 60 -8.96 -7.96 17.38
CA SER A 60 -7.53 -7.63 17.38
C SER A 60 -6.94 -7.92 18.78
N PRO A 61 -5.71 -8.44 18.91
CA PRO A 61 -5.09 -8.74 20.20
C PRO A 61 -5.09 -7.55 21.17
N PHE A 62 -5.04 -6.32 20.63
CA PHE A 62 -5.22 -5.09 21.39
C PHE A 62 -6.62 -4.93 21.97
N VAL A 63 -7.66 -5.28 21.20
CA VAL A 63 -9.05 -5.25 21.65
C VAL A 63 -9.27 -6.32 22.72
N ILE A 64 -8.75 -7.54 22.53
CA ILE A 64 -8.84 -8.64 23.51
C ILE A 64 -8.16 -8.27 24.84
N ALA A 65 -6.96 -7.68 24.77
CA ALA A 65 -6.22 -7.25 25.95
C ALA A 65 -6.96 -6.17 26.76
N ILE A 66 -7.71 -5.29 26.08
CA ILE A 66 -8.42 -4.16 26.70
C ILE A 66 -9.82 -4.55 27.16
N GLU A 67 -10.48 -5.49 26.47
CA GLU A 67 -11.73 -6.09 26.92
C GLU A 67 -11.53 -6.85 28.24
N ARG A 68 -10.39 -7.54 28.41
CA ARG A 68 -9.96 -8.11 29.71
C ARG A 68 -9.66 -7.07 30.78
N ALA A 69 -9.27 -5.86 30.40
CA ALA A 69 -9.08 -4.74 31.31
C ALA A 69 -10.41 -4.07 31.75
N GLY A 70 -11.56 -4.54 31.25
CA GLY A 70 -12.89 -4.14 31.72
C GLY A 70 -13.42 -2.81 31.19
N VAL A 71 -12.78 -2.21 30.18
CA VAL A 71 -13.21 -0.92 29.62
C VAL A 71 -14.15 -1.13 28.43
N SER A 72 -15.45 -1.13 28.69
CA SER A 72 -16.51 -1.46 27.73
C SER A 72 -16.64 -0.54 26.50
N VAL A 73 -16.18 0.72 26.60
CA VAL A 73 -16.33 1.73 25.53
C VAL A 73 -15.17 1.68 24.51
N PHE A 74 -14.02 1.14 24.92
CA PHE A 74 -12.80 1.18 24.11
C PHE A 74 -12.88 0.38 22.79
N PRO A 75 -13.49 -0.83 22.75
CA PRO A 75 -13.64 -1.60 21.49
C PRO A 75 -14.38 -0.82 20.39
N SER A 76 -15.44 -0.08 20.75
CA SER A 76 -16.22 0.70 19.78
C SER A 76 -15.41 1.87 19.20
N ILE A 77 -14.57 2.53 20.00
CA ILE A 77 -13.67 3.60 19.53
C ILE A 77 -12.63 3.02 18.56
N MET A 78 -12.03 1.88 18.91
CA MET A 78 -11.05 1.22 18.04
C MET A 78 -11.66 0.80 16.70
N ASN A 79 -12.87 0.23 16.72
CA ASN A 79 -13.59 -0.12 15.50
C ASN A 79 -13.90 1.11 14.63
N ALA A 80 -14.27 2.24 15.24
CA ALA A 80 -14.47 3.49 14.50
C ALA A 80 -13.17 4.01 13.85
N VAL A 81 -12.05 3.96 14.58
CA VAL A 81 -10.73 4.36 14.06
C VAL A 81 -10.30 3.47 12.89
N ILE A 82 -10.48 2.15 13.02
CA ILE A 82 -10.19 1.18 11.96
C ILE A 82 -11.06 1.49 10.73
N PHE A 83 -12.35 1.76 10.93
CA PHE A 83 -13.25 2.10 9.83
C PHE A 83 -12.81 3.36 9.07
N VAL A 84 -12.43 4.43 9.78
CA VAL A 84 -11.89 5.65 9.17
C VAL A 84 -10.58 5.36 8.41
N ALA A 85 -9.70 4.54 9.00
CA ALA A 85 -8.46 4.12 8.35
C ALA A 85 -8.71 3.34 7.05
N LEU A 86 -9.67 2.40 7.06
CA LEU A 86 -10.04 1.61 5.88
C LEU A 86 -10.60 2.49 4.75
N ILE A 87 -11.46 3.46 5.07
CA ILE A 87 -11.96 4.43 4.07
C ILE A 87 -10.81 5.21 3.44
N SER A 88 -9.87 5.68 4.26
CA SER A 88 -8.68 6.42 3.78
C SER A 88 -7.80 5.58 2.85
N VAL A 89 -7.55 4.33 3.22
CA VAL A 89 -6.79 3.38 2.39
C VAL A 89 -7.55 3.06 1.09
N GLY A 90 -8.87 2.89 1.15
CA GLY A 90 -9.72 2.68 -0.02
C GLY A 90 -9.63 3.83 -1.02
N ASN A 91 -9.77 5.06 -0.56
CA ASN A 91 -9.64 6.25 -1.41
C ASN A 91 -8.26 6.34 -2.08
N SER A 92 -7.19 6.11 -1.32
CA SER A 92 -5.81 6.13 -1.84
C SER A 92 -5.57 5.02 -2.88
N SER A 93 -6.20 3.86 -2.69
CA SER A 93 -6.08 2.71 -3.60
C SER A 93 -6.81 2.95 -4.92
N VAL A 94 -8.02 3.53 -4.88
CA VAL A 94 -8.78 3.92 -6.08
C VAL A 94 -8.07 5.03 -6.84
N TYR A 95 -7.56 6.04 -6.13
CA TYR A 95 -6.75 7.09 -6.72
C TYR A 95 -5.50 6.52 -7.43
N GLY A 96 -4.77 5.64 -6.75
CA GLY A 96 -3.54 5.09 -7.29
C GLY A 96 -3.73 4.15 -8.46
N SER A 97 -4.73 3.26 -8.39
CA SER A 97 -5.06 2.31 -9.46
C SER A 97 -5.56 3.01 -10.71
N SER A 98 -6.47 3.98 -10.57
CA SER A 98 -7.02 4.71 -11.70
C SER A 98 -5.95 5.48 -12.50
N ARG A 99 -5.06 6.20 -11.82
CA ARG A 99 -3.94 6.92 -12.47
C ARG A 99 -2.92 6.00 -13.12
N THR A 100 -2.61 4.87 -12.47
CA THR A 100 -1.71 3.87 -13.05
C THR A 100 -2.31 3.31 -14.34
N LEU A 101 -3.60 2.97 -14.32
CA LEU A 101 -4.31 2.40 -15.46
C LEU A 101 -4.44 3.39 -16.64
N SER A 102 -4.70 4.67 -16.36
CA SER A 102 -4.72 5.70 -17.40
C SER A 102 -3.33 6.00 -17.98
N GLY A 103 -2.27 5.94 -17.16
CA GLY A 103 -0.90 6.02 -17.65
C GLY A 103 -0.56 4.89 -18.62
N LEU A 104 -0.95 3.65 -18.28
CA LEU A 104 -0.78 2.50 -19.18
C LEU A 104 -1.58 2.64 -20.49
N ALA A 105 -2.77 3.26 -20.43
CA ALA A 105 -3.58 3.50 -21.63
C ALA A 105 -2.97 4.58 -22.54
N HIS A 106 -2.28 5.57 -21.97
CA HIS A 106 -1.55 6.59 -22.73
C HIS A 106 -0.34 6.00 -23.46
N GLU A 107 0.41 5.12 -22.79
CA GLU A 107 1.55 4.38 -23.36
C GLU A 107 1.12 3.26 -24.35
N GLY A 108 -0.18 3.11 -24.62
CA GLY A 108 -0.71 2.09 -25.53
C GLY A 108 -0.68 0.66 -24.98
N GLN A 109 -0.35 0.47 -23.69
CA GLN A 109 -0.33 -0.83 -23.03
C GLN A 109 -1.67 -1.27 -22.46
N ALA A 110 -2.65 -0.37 -22.39
CA ALA A 110 -4.02 -0.67 -21.99
C ALA A 110 -5.05 -0.12 -23.03
N PRO A 111 -6.29 -0.64 -23.05
CA PRO A 111 -7.34 -0.16 -23.95
C PRO A 111 -7.50 1.36 -23.89
N LYS A 112 -7.52 2.03 -25.05
CA LYS A 112 -7.58 3.50 -25.18
C LYS A 112 -8.74 4.14 -24.42
N ILE A 113 -9.83 3.40 -24.21
CA ILE A 113 -11.02 3.82 -23.45
C ILE A 113 -10.66 4.17 -21.99
N LEU A 114 -9.68 3.47 -21.40
CA LEU A 114 -9.21 3.71 -20.02
C LEU A 114 -8.29 4.93 -19.91
N GLY A 115 -7.86 5.50 -21.05
CA GLY A 115 -7.06 6.72 -21.10
C GLY A 115 -7.89 7.99 -21.16
N TYR A 116 -9.22 7.90 -21.18
CA TYR A 116 -10.08 9.08 -21.24
C TYR A 116 -10.06 9.84 -19.90
N ILE A 117 -9.69 11.11 -19.98
CA ILE A 117 -9.62 12.04 -18.85
C ILE A 117 -10.72 13.08 -19.01
N ASP A 118 -11.56 13.23 -17.99
CA ASP A 118 -12.61 14.26 -17.94
C ASP A 118 -12.02 15.67 -17.79
N ARG A 119 -12.83 16.71 -18.04
CA ARG A 119 -12.44 18.13 -17.97
C ARG A 119 -11.85 18.55 -16.62
N ASN A 120 -12.19 17.81 -15.55
CA ASN A 120 -11.66 18.00 -14.20
C ASN A 120 -10.40 17.16 -13.91
N GLY A 121 -9.75 16.58 -14.93
CA GLY A 121 -8.51 15.81 -14.79
C GLY A 121 -8.71 14.40 -14.21
N ARG A 122 -9.93 13.85 -14.26
CA ARG A 122 -10.30 12.58 -13.62
C ARG A 122 -10.48 11.47 -14.65
N PRO A 123 -9.79 10.32 -14.52
CA PRO A 123 -9.97 9.19 -15.42
C PRO A 123 -11.20 8.34 -15.03
N ILE A 124 -12.38 8.71 -15.54
CA ILE A 124 -13.66 8.14 -15.10
C ILE A 124 -13.75 6.63 -15.38
N PHE A 125 -13.33 6.17 -16.57
CA PHE A 125 -13.41 4.74 -16.92
C PHE A 125 -12.46 3.89 -16.07
N SER A 126 -11.27 4.40 -15.74
CA SER A 126 -10.33 3.70 -14.87
C SER A 126 -10.84 3.63 -13.43
N ILE A 127 -11.51 4.68 -12.95
CA ILE A 127 -12.19 4.66 -11.65
C ILE A 127 -13.30 3.62 -11.65
N LEU A 128 -14.13 3.56 -12.70
CA LEU A 128 -15.21 2.59 -12.81
C LEU A 128 -14.69 1.15 -12.77
N VAL A 129 -13.61 0.86 -13.51
CA VAL A 129 -12.96 -0.45 -13.46
C VAL A 129 -12.46 -0.76 -12.05
N ALA A 130 -11.77 0.17 -11.39
CA ALA A 130 -11.32 -0.01 -10.01
C ALA A 130 -12.49 -0.25 -9.04
N SER A 131 -13.62 0.46 -9.22
CA SER A 131 -14.83 0.27 -8.43
C SER A 131 -15.47 -1.10 -8.65
N VAL A 132 -15.51 -1.61 -9.89
CA VAL A 132 -16.02 -2.96 -10.18
C VAL A 132 -15.16 -4.03 -9.51
N PHE A 133 -13.83 -3.90 -9.54
CA PHE A 133 -12.95 -4.79 -8.79
C PHE A 133 -13.15 -4.65 -7.27
N GLY A 134 -13.44 -3.45 -6.77
CA GLY A 134 -13.83 -3.23 -5.37
C GLY A 134 -15.13 -3.95 -5.00
N LEU A 135 -16.12 -4.00 -5.89
CA LEU A 135 -17.38 -4.72 -5.67
C LEU A 135 -17.19 -6.23 -5.57
N LEU A 136 -16.12 -6.80 -6.16
CA LEU A 136 -15.78 -8.22 -5.98
C LEU A 136 -15.49 -8.58 -4.52
N CYS A 137 -15.11 -7.59 -3.69
CA CYS A 137 -14.96 -7.80 -2.24
C CYS A 137 -16.27 -8.27 -1.59
N TYR A 138 -17.44 -7.96 -2.17
CA TYR A 138 -18.74 -8.40 -1.66
C TYR A 138 -18.93 -9.93 -1.71
N ILE A 139 -18.13 -10.65 -2.50
CA ILE A 139 -18.11 -12.12 -2.54
C ILE A 139 -17.73 -12.72 -1.17
N VAL A 140 -17.03 -11.95 -0.33
CA VAL A 140 -16.69 -12.34 1.06
C VAL A 140 -17.95 -12.50 1.92
N ASN A 141 -19.09 -11.88 1.58
CA ASN A 141 -20.35 -12.02 2.34
C ASN A 141 -21.04 -13.40 2.16
N LEU A 142 -20.52 -14.27 1.29
CA LEU A 142 -21.04 -15.62 1.13
C LEU A 142 -20.80 -16.47 2.40
N LYS A 143 -21.52 -17.59 2.52
CA LYS A 143 -21.45 -18.51 3.68
C LYS A 143 -20.03 -19.01 4.04
N CYS A 144 -19.06 -18.86 3.14
CA CYS A 144 -17.66 -19.27 3.31
C CYS A 144 -16.71 -18.05 3.44
N GLN A 145 -17.06 -17.06 4.27
CA GLN A 145 -16.32 -15.80 4.44
C GLN A 145 -14.82 -16.00 4.70
N ALA A 146 -14.46 -16.93 5.60
CA ALA A 146 -13.06 -17.16 5.99
C ALA A 146 -12.20 -17.65 4.80
N THR A 147 -12.70 -18.63 4.05
CA THR A 147 -12.00 -19.19 2.89
C THR A 147 -11.85 -18.17 1.77
N VAL A 148 -12.90 -17.38 1.48
CA VAL A 148 -12.84 -16.35 0.45
C VAL A 148 -11.85 -15.24 0.85
N LEU A 149 -11.85 -14.84 2.12
CA LEU A 149 -10.90 -13.85 2.64
C LEU A 149 -9.45 -14.37 2.51
N GLU A 150 -9.21 -15.63 2.84
CA GLU A 150 -7.90 -16.27 2.69
C GLU A 150 -7.43 -16.25 1.23
N TRP A 151 -8.30 -16.62 0.27
CA TRP A 151 -7.97 -16.53 -1.15
C TRP A 151 -7.62 -15.12 -1.61
N MET A 152 -8.39 -14.11 -1.16
CA MET A 152 -8.10 -12.71 -1.50
C MET A 152 -6.78 -12.23 -0.88
N LEU A 153 -6.48 -12.64 0.35
CA LEU A 153 -5.20 -12.35 1.02
C LEU A 153 -4.03 -13.00 0.28
N SER A 154 -4.14 -14.28 -0.07
CA SER A 154 -3.10 -14.99 -0.84
C SER A 154 -2.87 -14.35 -2.21
N LEU A 155 -3.94 -13.98 -2.93
CA LEU A 155 -3.85 -13.32 -4.23
C LEU A 155 -3.18 -11.94 -4.13
N SER A 156 -3.54 -11.15 -3.12
CA SER A 156 -2.92 -9.85 -2.85
C SER A 156 -1.43 -9.99 -2.50
N GLY A 157 -1.08 -10.99 -1.69
CA GLY A 157 0.30 -11.32 -1.33
C GLY A 157 1.13 -11.69 -2.56
N LEU A 158 0.61 -12.60 -3.40
CA LEU A 158 1.26 -13.01 -4.64
C LEU A 158 1.43 -11.84 -5.60
N SER A 159 0.39 -11.04 -5.82
CA SER A 159 0.45 -9.84 -6.65
C SER A 159 1.51 -8.86 -6.17
N SER A 160 1.64 -8.69 -4.84
CA SER A 160 2.66 -7.83 -4.25
C SER A 160 4.05 -8.37 -4.56
N VAL A 161 4.32 -9.67 -4.32
CA VAL A 161 5.62 -10.28 -4.62
C VAL A 161 5.99 -10.14 -6.10
N LEU A 162 5.05 -10.40 -7.01
CA LEU A 162 5.27 -10.24 -8.45
C LEU A 162 5.56 -8.78 -8.83
N THR A 163 4.83 -7.83 -8.25
CA THR A 163 5.05 -6.39 -8.50
C THR A 163 6.46 -5.99 -8.06
N TRP A 164 6.85 -6.32 -6.83
CA TRP A 164 8.19 -6.00 -6.33
C TRP A 164 9.28 -6.73 -7.12
N GLY A 165 9.07 -8.00 -7.47
CA GLY A 165 9.96 -8.77 -8.32
C GLY A 165 10.18 -8.12 -9.69
N SER A 166 9.10 -7.66 -10.33
CA SER A 166 9.18 -6.94 -11.62
C SER A 166 9.94 -5.61 -11.50
N ILE A 167 9.74 -4.85 -10.41
CA ILE A 167 10.45 -3.59 -10.16
C ILE A 167 11.95 -3.85 -10.00
N CYS A 168 12.33 -4.85 -9.20
CA CYS A 168 13.72 -5.24 -9.02
C CYS A 168 14.35 -5.68 -10.35
N LEU A 169 13.66 -6.52 -11.12
CA LEU A 169 14.13 -6.98 -12.43
C LEU A 169 14.31 -5.81 -13.41
N ALA A 170 13.33 -4.91 -13.50
CA ALA A 170 13.40 -3.71 -14.35
C ALA A 170 14.58 -2.82 -13.94
N HIS A 171 14.81 -2.63 -12.63
CA HIS A 171 15.93 -1.85 -12.11
C HIS A 171 17.29 -2.49 -12.41
N ILE A 172 17.42 -3.82 -12.34
CA ILE A 172 18.63 -4.54 -12.76
C ILE A 172 18.88 -4.34 -14.25
N ARG A 173 17.86 -4.54 -15.10
CA ARG A 173 17.98 -4.34 -16.55
C ARG A 173 18.32 -2.90 -16.91
N PHE A 174 17.77 -1.92 -16.20
CA PHE A 174 18.10 -0.51 -16.37
C PHE A 174 19.58 -0.25 -16.10
N ARG A 175 20.12 -0.77 -14.98
CA ARG A 175 21.55 -0.60 -14.66
C ARG A 175 22.46 -1.25 -15.69
N LEU A 176 22.11 -2.46 -16.16
CA LEU A 176 22.87 -3.14 -17.20
C LEU A 176 22.87 -2.35 -18.52
N ALA A 177 21.70 -1.84 -18.94
CA ALA A 177 21.59 -1.00 -20.12
C ALA A 177 22.39 0.31 -19.97
N TRP A 178 22.32 0.95 -18.80
CA TRP A 178 23.07 2.17 -18.49
C TRP A 178 24.59 1.97 -18.61
N THR A 179 25.11 0.88 -18.04
CA THR A 179 26.53 0.53 -18.17
C THR A 179 26.93 0.17 -19.59
N SER A 180 26.04 -0.46 -20.37
CA SER A 180 26.32 -0.77 -21.78
C SER A 180 26.38 0.46 -22.69
N GLN A 181 25.74 1.56 -22.28
CA GLN A 181 25.79 2.85 -22.98
C GLN A 181 27.04 3.67 -22.62
N GLY A 182 27.95 3.14 -21.80
CA GLY A 182 29.21 3.80 -21.42
C GLY A 182 29.07 4.82 -20.29
N ASN A 183 27.90 4.95 -19.67
CA ASN A 183 27.67 5.87 -18.55
C ASN A 183 28.08 5.25 -17.21
N SER A 184 28.69 6.06 -16.34
CA SER A 184 29.07 5.62 -14.99
C SER A 184 27.85 5.66 -14.05
N LEU A 185 27.88 4.88 -12.95
CA LEU A 185 26.83 4.94 -11.93
C LEU A 185 26.88 6.25 -11.11
N GLU A 186 28.01 6.96 -11.14
CA GLU A 186 28.21 8.24 -10.43
C GLU A 186 27.49 9.41 -11.14
N ASP A 187 27.30 9.32 -12.46
CA ASP A 187 26.56 10.31 -13.24
C ASP A 187 25.07 10.39 -12.89
N LEU A 188 24.49 9.29 -12.38
CA LEU A 188 23.07 9.23 -11.99
C LEU A 188 22.73 10.13 -10.80
N HIS A 189 23.71 10.39 -9.92
CA HIS A 189 23.52 11.23 -8.74
C HIS A 189 23.96 12.68 -9.01
N THR A 190 24.98 12.88 -9.86
CA THR A 190 25.63 14.18 -10.04
C THR A 190 24.93 15.07 -11.08
N ASN A 191 24.43 14.53 -12.20
CA ASN A 191 23.91 15.36 -13.30
C ASN A 191 22.60 16.11 -13.00
N ARG A 192 21.82 15.71 -11.99
CA ARG A 192 20.64 16.50 -11.57
C ARG A 192 20.98 17.74 -10.76
N LEU A 193 22.15 17.81 -10.13
CA LEU A 193 22.55 18.97 -9.34
C LEU A 193 23.14 20.09 -10.22
N THR A 194 23.71 19.74 -11.37
CA THR A 194 24.26 20.70 -12.33
C THR A 194 23.19 21.28 -13.26
N GLU A 195 22.22 20.49 -13.73
CA GLU A 195 21.13 21.03 -14.57
C GLU A 195 20.12 21.88 -13.79
N SER A 196 19.85 21.53 -12.52
CA SER A 196 18.94 22.32 -11.66
C SER A 196 19.56 23.63 -11.14
N GLY A 197 20.86 23.85 -11.33
CA GLY A 197 21.53 25.13 -11.03
C GLY A 197 21.82 25.99 -12.26
N ALA A 198 21.56 25.47 -13.46
CA ALA A 198 21.82 26.16 -14.73
C ALA A 198 20.57 26.74 -15.40
N LEU A 199 19.37 26.37 -14.93
CA LEU A 199 18.09 26.91 -15.41
C LEU A 199 17.26 27.41 -14.21
N VAL A 200 17.44 28.71 -13.91
CA VAL A 200 16.67 29.60 -13.01
C VAL A 200 17.09 29.62 -11.54
#